data_AF-A0A6N7FIT5-F1
#
_entry.id   AF-A0A6N7FIT5-F1
#
_cell.length_a   1.000
_cell.length_b   1.000
_cell.length_c   1.000
_cell.angle_alpha   90.00
_cell.angle_beta   90.00
_cell.angle_gamma   90.00
#
_symmetry.space_group_name_H-M   'P 1'
#
loop_
_entity.id
_entity.type
_entity.pdbx_description
1 polymer ?
#
loop_
_entity_poly.entity_id
_entity_poly.type
_entity_poly.pdbx_seq_one_letter_code
_entity_poly.pdbx_strand_id
1 'polypeptide(L)' 'MADLEDLKARLEAIGEDLADAAMEALREALESGERGRPDAERRLTQARRAVERAVHALDAISSVGGRPQER' A
#
# COMPACT_ATOMS: atom_id res chain seq x y z
N MET A 1 17.64 -5.68 -11.25
CA MET A 1 16.72 -4.56 -10.95
C MET A 1 15.29 -4.84 -11.39
N ALA A 2 15.05 -5.61 -12.47
CA ALA A 2 13.71 -6.04 -12.88
C ALA A 2 12.91 -6.69 -11.73
N ASP A 3 13.53 -7.55 -10.93
CA ASP A 3 12.85 -8.21 -9.80
C ASP A 3 12.37 -7.23 -8.71
N LEU A 4 13.04 -6.08 -8.53
CA LEU A 4 12.64 -5.07 -7.54
C LEU A 4 11.49 -4.21 -8.05
N GLU A 5 11.50 -3.86 -9.34
CA GLU A 5 10.38 -3.14 -9.98
C GLU A 5 9.13 -4.03 -10.05
N ASP A 6 9.27 -5.33 -10.34
CA ASP A 6 8.17 -6.29 -10.29
C ASP A 6 7.64 -6.46 -8.85
N LEU A 7 8.54 -6.50 -7.85
CA LEU A 7 8.15 -6.56 -6.45
C LEU A 7 7.39 -5.29 -6.04
N LYS A 8 7.85 -4.12 -6.50
CA LYS A 8 7.18 -2.83 -6.28
C LYS A 8 5.78 -2.81 -6.89
N ALA A 9 5.65 -3.21 -8.16
CA ALA A 9 4.35 -3.25 -8.85
C ALA A 9 3.35 -4.17 -8.12
N ARG A 10 3.82 -5.32 -7.61
CA ARG A 10 2.99 -6.21 -6.80
C ARG A 10 2.57 -5.59 -5.47
N LEU A 11 3.45 -4.86 -4.81
CA LEU A 11 3.11 -4.13 -3.59
C LEU A 11 2.09 -3.01 -3.87
N GLU A 12 2.23 -2.28 -4.97
CA GLU A 12 1.27 -1.26 -5.38
C GLU A 12 -0.12 -1.86 -5.61
N ALA A 13 -0.21 -2.97 -6.34
CA ALA A 13 -1.46 -3.71 -6.55
C ALA A 13 -2.09 -4.17 -5.22
N ILE A 14 -1.29 -4.72 -4.30
CA ILE A 14 -1.77 -5.09 -2.95
C ILE A 14 -2.27 -3.85 -2.19
N GLY A 15 -1.64 -2.70 -2.37
CA GLY A 15 -2.07 -1.43 -1.78
C GLY A 15 -3.45 -0.98 -2.27
N GLU A 16 -3.75 -1.19 -3.55
CA GLU A 16 -5.07 -0.95 -4.15
C GLU A 16 -6.11 -1.94 -3.62
N ASP A 17 -5.80 -3.24 -3.60
CA ASP A 17 -6.68 -4.28 -3.06
C ASP A 17 -7.06 -3.99 -1.59
N LEU A 18 -6.10 -3.53 -0.78
CA LEU A 18 -6.34 -3.14 0.61
C LEU A 18 -7.22 -1.89 0.73
N ALA A 19 -7.17 -0.97 -0.23
CA ALA A 19 -8.04 0.20 -0.27
C ALA A 19 -9.48 -0.20 -0.59
N ASP A 20 -9.66 -1.08 -1.57
CA ASP A 20 -10.98 -1.59 -1.97
C ASP A 20 -11.62 -2.39 -0.83
N ALA A 21 -10.86 -3.27 -0.16
CA ALA A 21 -11.32 -4.00 1.01
C ALA A 21 -11.71 -3.06 2.17
N ALA A 22 -10.97 -1.97 2.37
CA ALA A 22 -11.31 -0.97 3.39
C ALA A 22 -12.65 -0.28 3.07
N MET A 23 -12.88 0.04 1.79
CA MET A 23 -14.13 0.62 1.33
C MET A 23 -15.31 -0.35 1.44
N GLU A 24 -15.09 -1.64 1.20
CA GLU A 24 -16.09 -2.69 1.43
C GLU A 24 -16.45 -2.81 2.92
N ALA A 25 -15.45 -2.86 3.80
CA ALA A 25 -15.68 -2.87 5.25
C ALA A 25 -16.46 -1.64 5.75
N LEU A 26 -16.27 -0.47 5.15
CA LEU A 26 -17.10 0.71 5.44
C LEU A 26 -18.54 0.53 5.00
N ARG A 27 -18.77 -0.04 3.80
CA ARG A 27 -20.11 -0.26 3.26
C ARG A 27 -20.89 -1.26 4.12
N GLU A 28 -20.27 -2.39 4.48
CA GLU A 28 -20.89 -3.40 5.35
C GLU A 28 -21.28 -2.84 6.72
N ALA A 29 -20.43 -1.99 7.31
CA ALA A 29 -20.73 -1.34 8.58
C ALA A 29 -21.92 -0.37 8.48
N LEU A 30 -22.01 0.40 7.39
CA LEU A 30 -23.15 1.26 7.12
C LEU A 30 -24.45 0.46 6.95
N GLU A 31 -24.40 -0.65 6.20
CA GLU A 31 -25.53 -1.55 5.99
C GLU A 31 -25.99 -2.23 7.28
N SER A 32 -25.05 -2.57 8.17
CA SER A 32 -25.32 -3.17 9.47
C SER A 32 -25.79 -2.15 10.52
N GLY A 33 -25.83 -0.85 10.19
CA GLY A 33 -26.19 0.23 11.11
C GLY A 33 -25.14 0.47 12.20
N GLU A 34 -23.92 -0.01 12.01
CA GLU A 34 -22.81 0.18 12.94
C GLU A 34 -22.40 1.66 12.97
N ARG A 35 -22.10 2.17 14.17
CA ARG A 35 -21.70 3.57 14.36
C ARG A 35 -20.20 3.66 14.58
N GLY A 36 -19.54 4.47 13.75
CA GLY A 36 -18.12 4.73 13.86
C GLY A 36 -17.31 3.97 12.82
N ARG A 37 -15.99 4.03 12.97
CA ARG A 37 -15.03 3.45 12.03
C ARG A 37 -14.77 1.99 12.42
N PRO A 38 -15.09 1.00 11.56
CA PRO A 38 -14.93 -0.42 11.90
C PRO A 38 -13.48 -0.79 12.18
N ASP A 39 -13.26 -1.69 13.14
CA ASP A 39 -11.92 -2.19 13.46
C ASP A 39 -11.25 -2.86 12.25
N ALA A 40 -12.02 -3.57 11.42
CA ALA A 40 -11.54 -4.19 10.19
C ALA A 40 -10.96 -3.14 9.23
N GLU A 41 -11.72 -2.07 8.97
CA GLU A 41 -11.28 -0.97 8.13
C GLU A 41 -10.02 -0.28 8.71
N ARG A 42 -9.95 -0.07 10.04
CA ARG A 42 -8.78 0.57 10.67
C ARG A 42 -7.52 -0.26 10.42
N ARG A 43 -7.62 -1.58 10.55
CA ARG A 43 -6.53 -2.53 10.29
C ARG A 43 -6.15 -2.55 8.80
N LEU A 44 -7.12 -2.52 7.90
CA LEU A 44 -6.87 -2.47 6.45
C LEU A 44 -6.13 -1.19 6.04
N THR A 45 -6.53 -0.03 6.57
CA THR A 45 -5.80 1.23 6.36
C THR A 45 -4.37 1.17 6.91
N GLN A 46 -4.15 0.56 8.07
CA GLN A 46 -2.82 0.40 8.63
C GLN A 46 -1.94 -0.51 7.77
N ALA A 47 -2.49 -1.61 7.26
CA ALA A 47 -1.81 -2.51 6.34
C ALA A 47 -1.43 -1.77 5.05
N ARG A 48 -2.35 -1.00 4.46
CA ARG A 48 -2.10 -0.20 3.25
C ARG A 48 -0.94 0.77 3.44
N ARG A 49 -0.91 1.48 4.58
CA ARG A 49 0.21 2.37 4.93
C ARG A 49 1.54 1.64 5.14
N ALA A 50 1.52 0.38 5.58
CA ALA A 50 2.74 -0.41 5.67
C ALA A 50 3.26 -0.77 4.27
N VAL A 51 2.36 -1.12 3.34
CA VAL A 51 2.68 -1.39 1.94
C VAL A 51 3.22 -0.15 1.22
N GLU A 52 2.58 1.02 1.37
CA GLU A 52 3.08 2.30 0.83
C GLU A 52 4.51 2.60 1.31
N ARG A 53 4.80 2.35 2.59
CA ARG A 53 6.15 2.53 3.14
C ARG A 53 7.16 1.54 2.55
N ALA A 54 6.75 0.31 2.26
CA ALA A 54 7.60 -0.66 1.59
C ALA A 54 7.93 -0.24 0.16
N VAL A 55 6.94 0.24 -0.61
CA VAL A 55 7.13 0.82 -1.95
C VAL A 55 8.15 1.96 -1.91
N HIS A 56 7.99 2.91 -0.99
CA HIS A 56 8.94 4.02 -0.84
C HIS A 56 10.35 3.57 -0.44
N ALA A 57 10.47 2.51 0.36
CA ALA A 57 11.78 1.94 0.69
C ALA A 57 12.45 1.32 -0.54
N LEU A 58 11.70 0.65 -1.42
CA LEU A 58 12.21 0.12 -2.69
C LEU A 58 12.67 1.24 -3.63
N ASP A 59 11.90 2.32 -3.75
CA ASP A 59 12.28 3.51 -4.54
C ASP A 59 13.61 4.11 -4.07
N ALA A 60 13.80 4.19 -2.75
CA ALA A 60 15.04 4.68 -2.17
C ALA A 60 16.25 3.78 -2.54
N ILE A 61 16.06 2.46 -2.60
CA ILE A 61 17.11 1.51 -2.99
C ILE A 61 17.43 1.66 -4.48
N SER A 62 16.42 1.77 -5.35
CA SER A 62 16.61 1.99 -6.80
C SER A 62 17.31 3.32 -7.10
N SER A 63 17.05 4.37 -6.30
CA SER A 63 17.71 5.68 -6.43
C SER A 63 19.19 5.66 -6.01
N VAL A 64 19.57 4.86 -5.00
CA VAL A 64 20.95 4.77 -4.49
C VAL A 64 21.89 4.03 -5.46
N GLY A 65 21.35 3.20 -6.36
CA GLY A 65 22.14 2.50 -7.39
C GLY A 65 22.54 3.37 -8.61
N GLY A 66 22.12 4.64 -8.67
CA GLY A 66 22.21 5.47 -9.87
C GLY A 66 22.98 6.79 -9.71
N ARG A 67 24.26 6.77 -9.30
CA ARG A 67 25.27 7.79 -9.68
C ARG A 67 26.67 7.15 -9.71
N PRO A 68 27.58 7.47 -10.67
CA PRO A 68 27.68 8.70 -11.46
C PRO A 68 27.81 8.48 -12.99
N GLN A 69 27.53 9.50 -13.80
CA GLN A 69 28.44 9.79 -14.92
C GLN A 69 28.92 11.24 -14.79
N GLU A 70 30.24 11.33 -14.80
CA GLU A 70 31.05 12.52 -14.65
C GLU A 70 31.03 13.37 -15.93
N ARG A 71 30.98 14.69 -15.72
CA ARG A 71 31.49 15.79 -16.58
C ARG A 71 30.83 16.06 -17.92
#